data_AF-A0A437M165-F1
#
_entry.id   AF-A0A437M165-F1
#
_cell.length_a   1.000
_cell.length_b   1.000
_cell.length_c   1.000
_cell.angle_alpha   90.00
_cell.angle_beta   90.00
_cell.angle_gamma   90.00
#
_symmetry.space_group_name_H-M   'P 1'
#
loop_
_entity.id
_entity.type
_entity.pdbx_description
1 polymer ?
#
loop_
_entity_poly.entity_id
_entity_poly.type
_entity_poly.pdbx_seq_one_letter_code
_entity_poly.pdbx_strand_id
1 'polypeptide(L)' 'MAKTTPDTLPQPDPATEPLTLDQWAQALSKTDRRVELLNAFVATQRAAGIFTRTATEWGVAYAAFGAQPA' A
#
# COMPACT_ATOMS: atom_id res chain seq x y z
N MET A 1 -18.40 1.72 37.79
CA MET A 1 -17.35 2.25 36.89
C MET A 1 -17.13 1.22 35.79
N ALA A 2 -17.64 1.44 34.58
CA ALA A 2 -17.42 0.53 33.45
C ALA A 2 -16.32 1.13 32.57
N LYS A 3 -15.21 0.39 32.44
CA LYS A 3 -14.07 0.73 31.58
C LYS A 3 -14.05 -0.32 30.46
N THR A 4 -14.67 0.04 29.35
CA THR A 4 -14.80 -0.69 28.08
C THR A 4 -14.69 0.41 27.05
N THR A 5 -13.84 0.43 26.04
CA THR A 5 -12.93 -0.49 25.35
C THR A 5 -12.04 0.48 24.55
N PRO A 6 -10.76 0.22 24.23
CA PRO A 6 -10.01 1.15 23.39
C PRO A 6 -10.78 1.43 22.10
N ASP A 7 -10.97 2.72 21.85
CA ASP A 7 -11.49 3.35 20.65
C ASP A 7 -10.82 2.72 19.43
N THR A 8 -11.40 1.63 18.93
CA THR A 8 -11.06 1.14 17.60
C THR A 8 -11.78 2.10 16.69
N LEU A 9 -11.12 3.24 16.41
CA LEU A 9 -11.45 4.07 15.26
C LEU A 9 -11.77 3.11 14.11
N PRO A 10 -12.85 3.31 13.34
CA PRO A 10 -13.03 2.59 12.11
C PRO A 10 -11.77 2.85 11.30
N GLN A 11 -10.85 1.88 11.28
CA GLN A 11 -9.71 1.91 10.39
C GLN A 11 -10.39 1.91 9.03
N PRO A 12 -10.34 3.01 8.26
CA PRO A 12 -11.03 3.07 6.98
C PRO A 12 -10.59 1.83 6.24
N ASP A 13 -11.55 0.95 5.93
CA ASP A 13 -11.26 -0.33 5.31
C ASP A 13 -10.54 0.01 4.00
N PRO A 14 -9.21 -0.13 3.92
CA PRO A 14 -8.43 0.51 2.87
C PRO A 14 -8.70 -0.15 1.51
N ALA A 15 -9.54 -1.18 1.49
CA ALA A 15 -9.91 -1.97 0.33
C ALA A 15 -10.79 -1.20 -0.67
N THR A 16 -11.55 -0.19 -0.25
CA THR A 16 -12.56 0.47 -1.12
C THR A 16 -12.23 1.90 -1.53
N GLU A 17 -11.37 2.62 -0.80
CA GLU A 17 -11.00 3.99 -1.18
C GLU A 17 -9.75 4.01 -2.09
N PRO A 18 -9.75 4.82 -3.16
CA PRO A 18 -8.60 4.95 -4.04
C PRO A 18 -7.44 5.61 -3.28
N LEU A 19 -6.33 4.88 -3.16
CA LEU A 19 -5.10 5.34 -2.56
C LEU A 19 -4.13 5.80 -3.65
N THR A 20 -3.47 6.92 -3.39
CA THR A 20 -2.35 7.33 -4.23
C THR A 20 -1.18 6.38 -4.01
N LEU A 21 -0.36 6.21 -5.04
CA LEU A 21 0.87 5.40 -4.98
C LEU A 21 1.75 5.78 -3.79
N ASP A 22 1.87 7.07 -3.49
CA ASP A 22 2.66 7.58 -2.36
C ASP A 22 2.06 7.21 -1.00
N GLN A 23 0.74 7.37 -0.83
CA GLN A 23 0.07 6.99 0.41
C GLN A 23 0.16 5.49 0.67
N TRP A 24 -0.04 4.68 -0.37
CA TRP A 24 0.09 3.24 -0.26
C TRP A 24 1.54 2.82 0.04
N ALA A 25 2.53 3.41 -0.66
CA ALA A 25 3.94 3.10 -0.42
C ALA A 25 4.40 3.53 0.99
N GLN A 26 3.95 4.68 1.49
CA GLN A 26 4.24 5.12 2.87
C GLN A 26 3.59 4.22 3.92
N ALA A 27 2.39 3.70 3.66
CA ALA A 27 1.74 2.74 4.55
C ALA A 27 2.50 1.40 4.56
N LEU A 28 2.91 0.92 3.38
CA LEU A 28 3.62 -0.34 3.24
C LEU A 28 5.06 -0.26 3.79
N SER A 29 5.77 0.86 3.65
CA SER A 29 7.14 1.01 4.16
C SER A 29 7.25 0.91 5.69
N LYS A 30 6.15 1.07 6.42
CA LYS A 30 6.09 0.85 7.87
C LYS A 30 6.16 -0.62 8.25
N THR A 31 5.75 -1.53 7.37
CA THR A 31 5.65 -2.96 7.63
C THR A 31 6.59 -3.80 6.76
N ASP A 32 6.83 -3.40 5.52
CA ASP A 32 7.71 -4.05 4.56
C ASP A 32 9.09 -3.36 4.52
N ARG A 33 10.15 -4.16 4.72
CA ARG A 33 11.54 -3.66 4.74
C ARG A 33 12.22 -3.66 3.38
N ARG A 34 11.56 -4.06 2.29
CA ARG A 34 12.13 -4.12 0.94
C ARG A 34 12.04 -2.74 0.28
N VAL A 35 12.68 -1.76 0.89
CA VAL A 35 12.63 -0.35 0.46
C VAL A 35 13.10 -0.18 -0.99
N GLU A 36 14.11 -0.93 -1.43
CA GLU A 36 14.58 -0.89 -2.82
C GLU A 36 13.54 -1.43 -3.81
N LEU A 37 12.88 -2.55 -3.47
CA LEU A 37 11.80 -3.13 -4.29
C LEU A 37 10.61 -2.16 -4.37
N LEU A 38 10.26 -1.54 -3.24
CA LEU A 38 9.21 -0.54 -3.16
C LEU A 38 9.53 0.70 -4.00
N ASN A 39 10.75 1.22 -3.92
CA ASN A 39 11.19 2.35 -4.75
C ASN A 39 11.18 2.01 -6.24
N ALA A 40 11.66 0.82 -6.62
CA ALA A 40 11.63 0.35 -8.01
C ALA A 40 10.18 0.20 -8.53
N PHE A 41 9.28 -0.33 -7.71
CA PHE A 41 7.87 -0.42 -8.03
C PHE A 41 7.23 0.97 -8.21
N VAL A 42 7.46 1.90 -7.28
CA VAL A 42 6.95 3.28 -7.37
C VAL A 42 7.43 3.97 -8.64
N ALA A 43 8.71 3.83 -8.99
CA ALA A 43 9.27 4.38 -10.22
C ALA A 43 8.59 3.78 -11.47
N THR A 44 8.38 2.46 -11.48
CA THR A 44 7.71 1.74 -12.58
C THR A 44 6.28 2.24 -12.78
N GLN A 45 5.52 2.41 -11.70
CA GLN A 45 4.12 2.86 -11.76
C GLN A 45 4.01 4.33 -12.21
N ARG A 46 4.93 5.19 -11.76
CA ARG A 46 5.03 6.57 -12.26
C ARG A 46 5.36 6.61 -13.75
N ALA A 47 6.30 5.79 -14.22
CA ALA A 47 6.64 5.70 -15.63
C ALA A 47 5.46 5.19 -16.49
N ALA A 48 4.62 4.31 -15.93
CA ALA A 48 3.39 3.85 -16.55
C ALA A 48 2.21 4.85 -16.47
N GLY A 49 2.37 5.98 -15.77
CA GLY A 49 1.31 6.98 -15.57
C GLY A 49 0.19 6.53 -14.62
N ILE A 50 0.45 5.55 -13.74
CA ILE A 50 -0.51 5.02 -12.78
C ILE A 50 -0.26 5.67 -11.42
N PHE A 51 -1.21 6.48 -10.96
CA PHE A 51 -1.05 7.27 -9.74
C PHE A 51 -2.02 6.90 -8.62
N THR A 52 -3.15 6.27 -8.94
CA THR A 52 -4.22 5.94 -8.00
C THR A 52 -4.76 4.54 -8.27
N ARG A 53 -4.85 3.72 -7.22
CA ARG A 53 -5.50 2.41 -7.22
C ARG A 53 -6.04 2.09 -5.82
N THR A 54 -6.88 1.07 -5.69
CA THR A 54 -7.25 0.56 -4.36
C THR A 54 -6.05 -0.10 -3.67
N ALA A 55 -6.08 -0.23 -2.34
CA ALA A 55 -5.00 -0.90 -1.60
C ALA A 55 -4.78 -2.34 -2.09
N THR A 56 -5.87 -3.04 -2.40
CA THR A 56 -5.85 -4.42 -2.91
C THR A 56 -5.13 -4.50 -4.24
N GLU A 57 -5.46 -3.63 -5.20
CA GLU A 57 -4.80 -3.61 -6.51
C GLU A 57 -3.32 -3.23 -6.42
N TRP A 58 -2.97 -2.31 -5.52
CA TRP A 58 -1.55 -1.99 -5.27
C TRP A 58 -0.80 -3.20 -4.69
N GLY A 59 -1.40 -3.89 -3.72
CA GLY A 59 -0.83 -5.11 -3.14
C GLY A 59 -0.61 -6.21 -4.18
N VAL A 60 -1.60 -6.45 -5.05
CA VAL A 60 -1.49 -7.45 -6.14
C VAL A 60 -0.38 -7.06 -7.13
N ALA A 61 -0.33 -5.79 -7.54
CA ALA A 61 0.68 -5.31 -8.47
C ALA A 61 2.10 -5.37 -7.87
N TYR A 62 2.26 -5.04 -6.59
CA TYR A 62 3.56 -5.11 -5.91
C TYR A 62 4.03 -6.56 -5.70
N ALA A 63 3.12 -7.47 -5.32
CA ALA A 63 3.43 -8.88 -5.21
C ALA A 63 3.84 -9.48 -6.57
N ALA A 64 3.14 -9.12 -7.64
CA ALA A 64 3.49 -9.52 -9.00
C ALA A 64 4.86 -8.96 -9.42
N PHE A 65 5.14 -7.68 -9.12
CA PHE A 65 6.43 -7.05 -9.41
C PHE A 65 7.59 -7.75 -8.70
N GLY A 66 7.43 -8.10 -7.42
CA GLY A 66 8.43 -8.84 -6.65
C GLY A 66 8.62 -10.30 -7.07
N ALA A 67 7.70 -10.86 -7.85
CA ALA A 67 7.77 -12.22 -8.40
C ALA A 67 8.33 -12.27 -9.83
N GLN A 68 8.58 -11.12 -10.47
CA GLN A 68 9.21 -11.10 -11.78
C GLN A 68 10.66 -11.60 -11.66
N PRO A 69 11.10 -12.55 -12.51
CA PRO A 69 12.50 -12.92 -12.56
C PRO A 69 13.32 -11.70 -12.99
N ALA A 70 14.38 -11.40 -12.23
CA ALA A 70 15.30 -10.30 -12.47
C ALA A 70 16.02 -10.41 -13.82
#